data_AF-A0A9C7GDU7-F1
#
_entry.id   AF-A0A9C7GDU7-F1
#
_cell.length_a   1.000
_cell.length_b   1.000
_cell.length_c   1.000
_cell.angle_alpha   90.00
_cell.angle_beta   90.00
_cell.angle_gamma   90.00
#
_symmetry.space_group_name_H-M   'P 1'
#
loop_
_entity.id
_entity.type
_entity.pdbx_description
1 polymer ?
#
loop_
_entity_poly.entity_id
_entity_poly.type
_entity_poly.pdbx_seq_one_letter_code
_entity_poly.pdbx_strand_id
1 'polypeptide(L)'
;MDNSIREIYGSYEIPEEVYKLYTLERELNEIDLSLYMIGFQPCENDYFDPISPPDFIPFADTRGDGILFGFLTDFGRVSTLQEAPIVCVSPTNDPPIRYIADNIKEFLNLVSSVPHAEMLEGFWAIPDDTQIQQVIMEFEKDTPSDWIEKRRKVAERFKGKFITKHVQIGTCLKQAQKNRAYLITTSTLDGLGIVGSKEYTTTYTKYPFDFNKYFNKSVDDHELASLNEYLKKSNRIEKLAFIRDVIYVIRTDFVFEENIFNLIIDLMESLNLHDEIHRFSR
;
A
#
# COMPACT_ATOMS: atom_id res chain seq x y z
N MET A 1 -10.21 0.75 -23.33
CA MET A 1 -9.97 0.32 -21.93
C MET A 1 -11.21 0.71 -21.17
N ASP A 2 -11.67 -0.20 -20.33
CA ASP A 2 -12.97 -0.12 -19.70
C ASP A 2 -12.98 1.01 -18.65
N ASN A 3 -14.07 1.78 -18.59
CA ASN A 3 -14.26 2.83 -17.58
C ASN A 3 -14.35 2.23 -16.16
N SER A 4 -14.45 0.91 -16.05
CA SER A 4 -14.60 0.17 -14.78
C SER A 4 -13.48 0.42 -13.78
N ILE A 5 -12.22 0.61 -14.21
CA ILE A 5 -11.12 0.84 -13.27
C ILE A 5 -11.06 2.30 -12.79
N ARG A 6 -11.74 3.25 -13.45
CA ARG A 6 -11.62 4.69 -13.15
C ARG A 6 -12.05 5.01 -11.72
N GLU A 7 -13.03 4.30 -11.20
CA GLU A 7 -13.56 4.49 -9.85
C GLU A 7 -12.54 4.16 -8.74
N ILE A 8 -11.55 3.31 -9.03
CA ILE A 8 -10.45 2.96 -8.10
C ILE A 8 -9.53 4.18 -7.90
N TYR A 9 -9.25 4.90 -8.99
CA TYR A 9 -8.24 5.97 -9.04
C TYR A 9 -8.80 7.36 -8.67
N GLY A 10 -10.12 7.52 -8.61
CA GLY A 10 -10.77 8.77 -8.21
C GLY A 10 -10.40 9.94 -9.13
N SER A 11 -9.89 11.02 -8.57
CA SER A 11 -9.46 12.20 -9.33
C SER A 11 -8.13 12.02 -10.06
N TYR A 12 -7.27 11.08 -9.65
CA TYR A 12 -5.94 10.90 -10.23
C TYR A 12 -5.96 10.42 -11.68
N GLU A 13 -5.01 10.88 -12.48
CA GLU A 13 -4.72 10.26 -13.78
C GLU A 13 -4.13 8.86 -13.58
N ILE A 14 -4.61 7.89 -14.35
CA ILE A 14 -4.13 6.50 -14.29
C ILE A 14 -2.78 6.42 -15.02
N PRO A 15 -1.69 5.96 -14.37
CA PRO A 15 -0.39 5.85 -15.00
C PRO A 15 -0.39 4.96 -16.25
N GLU A 16 0.47 5.29 -17.22
CA GLU A 16 0.64 4.47 -18.44
C GLU A 16 1.08 3.04 -18.09
N GLU A 17 1.86 2.89 -17.03
CA GLU A 17 2.33 1.62 -16.48
C GLU A 17 1.16 0.70 -16.11
N VAL A 18 0.10 1.25 -15.52
CA VAL A 18 -1.09 0.48 -15.18
C VAL A 18 -1.78 -0.02 -16.45
N TYR A 19 -1.96 0.85 -17.46
CA TYR A 19 -2.52 0.43 -18.74
C TYR A 19 -1.67 -0.61 -19.47
N LYS A 20 -0.33 -0.49 -19.39
CA LYS A 20 0.61 -1.49 -19.90
C LYS A 20 0.45 -2.83 -19.19
N LEU A 21 0.16 -2.82 -17.89
CA LEU A 21 -0.07 -4.03 -17.10
C LEU A 21 -1.30 -4.81 -17.58
N TYR A 22 -2.46 -4.16 -17.71
CA TYR A 22 -3.65 -4.79 -18.29
C TYR A 22 -3.43 -5.26 -19.73
N THR A 23 -2.70 -4.47 -20.52
CA THR A 23 -2.40 -4.85 -21.90
C THR A 23 -1.55 -6.11 -21.94
N LEU A 24 -0.52 -6.19 -21.11
CA LEU A 24 0.37 -7.34 -21.02
C LEU A 24 -0.38 -8.59 -20.50
N GLU A 25 -1.26 -8.45 -19.51
CA GLU A 25 -2.08 -9.57 -19.02
C GLU A 25 -2.93 -10.18 -20.14
N ARG A 26 -3.60 -9.35 -20.94
CA ARG A 26 -4.38 -9.84 -22.10
C ARG A 26 -3.51 -10.52 -23.14
N GLU A 27 -2.36 -9.93 -23.48
CA GLU A 27 -1.41 -10.50 -24.45
C GLU A 27 -0.82 -11.84 -23.98
N LEU A 28 -0.70 -12.05 -22.67
CA LEU A 28 -0.26 -13.31 -22.08
C LEU A 28 -1.40 -14.35 -22.09
N ASN A 29 -2.62 -13.95 -21.77
CA ASN A 29 -3.78 -14.84 -21.75
C ASN A 29 -4.09 -15.41 -23.14
N GLU A 30 -3.81 -14.67 -24.23
CA GLU A 30 -3.91 -15.18 -25.61
C GLU A 30 -2.99 -16.37 -25.92
N ILE A 31 -1.94 -16.58 -25.12
CA ILE A 31 -0.97 -17.65 -25.28
C ILE A 31 -0.90 -18.58 -24.05
N ASP A 32 -1.99 -18.65 -23.27
CA ASP A 32 -2.12 -19.52 -22.08
C ASP A 32 -1.04 -19.25 -21.01
N LEU A 33 -0.67 -17.97 -20.85
CA LEU A 33 0.19 -17.46 -19.78
C LEU A 33 -0.54 -16.35 -19.00
N SER A 34 -0.08 -16.02 -17.81
CA SER A 34 -0.62 -14.92 -17.00
C SER A 34 0.47 -14.28 -16.15
N LEU A 35 0.33 -13.00 -15.80
CA LEU A 35 1.17 -12.31 -14.83
C LEU A 35 1.07 -12.91 -13.43
N TYR A 36 0.02 -13.68 -13.12
CA TYR A 36 -0.03 -14.48 -11.91
C TYR A 36 1.20 -15.41 -11.75
N MET A 37 1.82 -15.86 -12.85
CA MET A 37 3.01 -16.71 -12.80
C MET A 37 4.25 -16.03 -12.18
N ILE A 38 4.23 -14.70 -12.07
CA ILE A 38 5.22 -13.89 -11.35
C ILE A 38 4.59 -13.15 -10.14
N GLY A 39 3.35 -13.49 -9.77
CA GLY A 39 2.64 -12.89 -8.65
C GLY A 39 2.32 -11.41 -8.83
N PHE A 40 2.02 -10.96 -10.05
CA PHE A 40 1.85 -9.52 -10.32
C PHE A 40 0.74 -9.22 -11.33
N GLN A 41 -0.49 -9.61 -11.00
CA GLN A 41 -1.66 -9.41 -11.86
C GLN A 41 -2.27 -8.01 -11.64
N PRO A 42 -2.78 -7.32 -12.67
CA PRO A 42 -3.53 -6.09 -12.46
C PRO A 42 -4.83 -6.36 -11.68
N CYS A 43 -5.22 -5.46 -10.78
CA CYS A 43 -6.50 -5.57 -10.07
C CYS A 43 -7.67 -5.38 -11.04
N GLU A 44 -8.49 -6.39 -11.26
CA GLU A 44 -9.60 -6.31 -12.24
C GLU A 44 -10.86 -5.66 -11.67
N ASN A 45 -10.92 -5.51 -10.34
CA ASN A 45 -12.10 -5.12 -9.59
C ASN A 45 -11.72 -3.98 -8.64
N ASP A 46 -12.73 -3.34 -8.08
CA ASP A 46 -12.61 -2.41 -6.96
C ASP A 46 -12.30 -3.09 -5.62
N TYR A 47 -11.69 -4.28 -5.64
CA TYR A 47 -11.34 -5.04 -4.46
C TYR A 47 -10.43 -4.19 -3.56
N PHE A 48 -10.90 -3.99 -2.33
CA PHE A 48 -10.22 -3.23 -1.30
C PHE A 48 -10.10 -4.12 -0.08
N ASP A 49 -8.87 -4.38 0.37
CA ASP A 49 -8.69 -5.08 1.64
C ASP A 49 -9.02 -4.12 2.79
N PRO A 50 -9.87 -4.51 3.77
CA PRO A 50 -10.25 -3.65 4.89
C PRO A 50 -9.06 -3.02 5.63
N ILE A 51 -7.91 -3.68 5.68
CA ILE A 51 -6.72 -3.15 6.37
C ILE A 51 -6.00 -2.05 5.58
N SER A 52 -6.31 -1.89 4.30
CA SER A 52 -5.68 -0.90 3.44
C SER A 52 -5.94 0.51 3.96
N PRO A 53 -4.92 1.38 4.02
CA PRO A 53 -5.12 2.75 4.47
C PRO A 53 -5.99 3.53 3.46
N PRO A 54 -6.75 4.55 3.89
CA PRO A 54 -7.73 5.23 3.03
C PRO A 54 -7.11 6.00 1.85
N ASP A 55 -5.81 6.31 1.95
CA ASP A 55 -5.01 7.00 0.94
C ASP A 55 -4.19 6.04 0.06
N PHE A 56 -4.52 4.74 0.11
CA PHE A 56 -4.00 3.67 -0.76
C PHE A 56 -4.89 3.45 -1.98
N ILE A 57 -4.27 3.31 -3.15
CA ILE A 57 -4.94 2.97 -4.41
C ILE A 57 -4.32 1.69 -4.98
N PRO A 58 -5.01 0.52 -4.89
CA PRO A 58 -4.48 -0.73 -5.43
C PRO A 58 -4.37 -0.68 -6.96
N PHE A 59 -3.31 -1.27 -7.50
CA PHE A 59 -3.16 -1.44 -8.96
C PHE A 59 -2.76 -2.85 -9.37
N ALA A 60 -2.22 -3.65 -8.44
CA ALA A 60 -1.89 -5.05 -8.69
C ALA A 60 -2.11 -5.89 -7.44
N ASP A 61 -2.45 -7.16 -7.66
CA ASP A 61 -2.50 -8.19 -6.64
C ASP A 61 -1.62 -9.37 -7.04
N THR A 62 -1.34 -10.24 -6.07
CA THR A 62 -0.54 -11.44 -6.30
C THR A 62 -1.38 -12.71 -6.43
N ARG A 63 -2.70 -12.61 -6.25
CA ARG A 63 -3.70 -13.68 -6.03
C ARG A 63 -3.41 -14.63 -4.84
N GLY A 64 -2.16 -14.78 -4.40
CA GLY A 64 -1.76 -15.49 -3.19
C GLY A 64 -1.84 -14.60 -1.96
N ASP A 65 -2.30 -15.16 -0.84
CA ASP A 65 -2.34 -14.52 0.48
C ASP A 65 -3.04 -13.15 0.58
N GLY A 66 -3.79 -12.76 -0.46
CA GLY A 66 -4.49 -11.47 -0.54
C GLY A 66 -3.55 -10.27 -0.65
N ILE A 67 -2.30 -10.44 -1.09
CA ILE A 67 -1.32 -9.35 -1.13
C ILE A 67 -1.67 -8.35 -2.25
N LEU A 68 -1.72 -7.07 -1.89
CA LEU A 68 -1.97 -5.94 -2.79
C LEU A 68 -0.76 -5.02 -2.88
N PHE A 69 -0.46 -4.56 -4.09
CA PHE A 69 0.43 -3.43 -4.33
C PHE A 69 -0.38 -2.22 -4.80
N GLY A 70 -0.08 -1.07 -4.23
CA GLY A 70 -0.83 0.15 -4.51
C GLY A 70 -0.05 1.42 -4.27
N PHE A 71 -0.57 2.50 -4.83
CA PHE A 71 -0.02 3.84 -4.67
C PHE A 71 -0.40 4.41 -3.30
N LEU A 72 0.56 5.07 -2.65
CA LEU A 72 0.32 5.89 -1.47
C LEU A 72 0.19 7.35 -1.89
N THR A 73 -1.00 7.91 -1.76
CA THR A 73 -1.28 9.29 -2.20
C THR A 73 -0.85 10.35 -1.17
N ASP A 74 -0.52 9.92 0.05
CA ASP A 74 -0.22 10.77 1.21
C ASP A 74 -1.33 11.83 1.40
N PHE A 75 -2.59 11.37 1.37
CA PHE A 75 -3.80 12.20 1.49
C PHE A 75 -3.86 13.37 0.48
N GLY A 76 -3.72 13.05 -0.80
CA GLY A 76 -3.75 14.04 -1.88
C GLY A 76 -2.47 14.87 -2.02
N ARG A 77 -1.40 14.59 -1.27
CA ARG A 77 -0.15 15.36 -1.32
C ARG A 77 0.65 15.07 -2.59
N VAL A 78 0.60 13.85 -3.09
CA VAL A 78 1.24 13.49 -4.35
C VAL A 78 0.43 14.06 -5.50
N SER A 79 1.08 14.72 -6.45
CA SER A 79 0.43 15.34 -7.61
C SER A 79 0.10 14.35 -8.72
N THR A 80 0.90 13.29 -8.88
CA THR A 80 0.75 12.30 -9.96
C THR A 80 1.08 10.90 -9.44
N LEU A 81 0.31 9.89 -9.84
CA LEU A 81 0.56 8.52 -9.36
C LEU A 81 1.84 7.91 -9.92
N GLN A 82 2.38 8.43 -11.02
CA GLN A 82 3.70 8.06 -11.53
C GLN A 82 4.80 8.27 -10.49
N GLU A 83 4.67 9.30 -9.65
CA GLU A 83 5.63 9.68 -8.61
C GLU A 83 5.15 9.28 -7.20
N ALA A 84 4.01 8.59 -7.09
CA ALA A 84 3.49 8.16 -5.80
C ALA A 84 4.28 6.94 -5.28
N PRO A 85 4.62 6.91 -3.98
CA PRO A 85 5.21 5.73 -3.39
C PRO A 85 4.36 4.48 -3.53
N ILE A 86 5.00 3.33 -3.53
CA ILE A 86 4.35 2.03 -3.63
C ILE A 86 4.38 1.32 -2.29
N VAL A 87 3.20 0.88 -1.86
CA VAL A 87 2.97 0.16 -0.62
C VAL A 87 2.53 -1.27 -0.95
N CYS A 88 2.98 -2.21 -0.13
CA CYS A 88 2.49 -3.58 -0.08
C CYS A 88 1.56 -3.72 1.13
N VAL A 89 0.37 -4.25 0.91
CA VAL A 89 -0.59 -4.66 1.93
C VAL A 89 -0.66 -6.18 1.89
N SER A 90 -0.27 -6.84 2.97
CA SER A 90 -0.29 -8.30 3.16
C SER A 90 -1.09 -8.62 4.42
N PRO A 91 -2.39 -8.91 4.29
CA PRO A 91 -3.31 -9.07 5.43
C PRO A 91 -2.92 -10.20 6.39
N THR A 92 -2.19 -11.21 5.91
CA THR A 92 -1.83 -12.40 6.69
C THR A 92 -0.56 -12.23 7.52
N ASN A 93 0.20 -11.17 7.30
CA ASN A 93 1.55 -11.01 7.87
C ASN A 93 1.64 -9.75 8.75
N ASP A 94 2.57 -9.75 9.71
CA ASP A 94 2.79 -8.64 10.66
C ASP A 94 4.21 -8.07 10.50
N PRO A 95 4.40 -6.75 10.28
CA PRO A 95 3.36 -5.75 10.05
C PRO A 95 2.66 -5.95 8.70
N PRO A 96 1.35 -5.69 8.59
CA PRO A 96 0.58 -5.98 7.38
C PRO A 96 0.80 -4.97 6.27
N ILE A 97 1.41 -3.82 6.56
CA ILE A 97 1.57 -2.71 5.61
C ILE A 97 3.05 -2.35 5.53
N ARG A 98 3.56 -2.21 4.30
CA ARG A 98 5.00 -1.99 4.04
C ARG A 98 5.23 -0.98 2.93
N TYR A 99 6.12 -0.02 3.18
CA TYR A 99 6.60 0.91 2.15
C TYR A 99 7.68 0.24 1.30
N ILE A 100 7.42 -0.01 0.01
CA ILE A 100 8.27 -0.85 -0.85
C ILE A 100 9.18 -0.01 -1.76
N ALA A 101 8.65 1.05 -2.38
CA ALA A 101 9.39 1.85 -3.36
C ALA A 101 8.90 3.30 -3.39
N ASP A 102 9.73 4.20 -3.91
CA ASP A 102 9.40 5.63 -3.99
C ASP A 102 8.49 5.99 -5.18
N ASN A 103 8.40 5.11 -6.19
CA ASN A 103 7.54 5.29 -7.36
C ASN A 103 7.33 3.97 -8.11
N ILE A 104 6.37 3.95 -9.05
CA ILE A 104 6.04 2.74 -9.83
C ILE A 104 7.23 2.24 -10.66
N LYS A 105 8.07 3.13 -11.19
CA LYS A 105 9.23 2.73 -12.00
C LYS A 105 10.26 1.97 -11.18
N GLU A 106 10.56 2.42 -9.97
CA GLU A 106 11.44 1.71 -9.03
C GLU A 106 10.85 0.38 -8.61
N PHE A 107 9.54 0.36 -8.33
CA PHE A 107 8.83 -0.87 -8.00
C PHE A 107 8.86 -1.91 -9.13
N LEU A 108 8.63 -1.52 -10.38
CA LEU A 108 8.71 -2.45 -11.52
C LEU A 108 10.11 -3.04 -11.70
N ASN A 109 11.18 -2.29 -11.36
CA ASN A 109 12.54 -2.83 -11.32
C ASN A 109 12.69 -3.92 -10.25
N LEU A 110 12.12 -3.71 -9.06
CA LEU A 110 12.09 -4.70 -7.98
C LEU A 110 11.34 -5.97 -8.42
N VAL A 111 10.12 -5.83 -8.95
CA VAL A 111 9.31 -6.96 -9.46
C VAL A 111 10.09 -7.75 -10.50
N SER A 112 10.76 -7.08 -11.44
CA SER A 112 11.54 -7.77 -12.48
C SER A 112 12.83 -8.44 -11.99
N SER A 113 13.23 -8.17 -10.74
CA SER A 113 14.44 -8.70 -10.10
C SER A 113 14.17 -9.87 -9.17
N VAL A 114 12.90 -10.20 -8.91
CA VAL A 114 12.48 -11.39 -8.16
C VAL A 114 11.75 -12.36 -9.07
N PRO A 115 11.74 -13.67 -8.75
CA PRO A 115 10.94 -14.63 -9.51
C PRO A 115 9.44 -14.50 -9.20
N HIS A 116 9.06 -14.07 -7.99
CA HIS A 116 7.67 -13.84 -7.61
C HIS A 116 7.55 -12.55 -6.79
N ALA A 117 6.59 -11.67 -7.11
CA ALA A 117 6.50 -10.35 -6.49
C ALA A 117 6.15 -10.42 -4.99
N GLU A 118 5.43 -11.46 -4.54
CA GLU A 118 5.14 -11.70 -3.12
C GLU A 118 6.41 -11.76 -2.26
N MET A 119 7.53 -12.22 -2.82
CA MET A 119 8.80 -12.30 -2.08
C MET A 119 9.28 -10.94 -1.60
N LEU A 120 8.89 -9.84 -2.27
CA LEU A 120 9.23 -8.48 -1.85
C LEU A 120 8.71 -8.16 -0.46
N GLU A 121 7.59 -8.77 -0.07
CA GLU A 121 7.02 -8.61 1.27
C GLU A 121 7.97 -9.14 2.36
N GLY A 122 8.49 -10.37 2.18
CA GLY A 122 9.44 -10.98 3.10
C GLY A 122 10.80 -10.27 3.09
N PHE A 123 11.28 -9.87 1.91
CA PHE A 123 12.56 -9.16 1.76
C PHE A 123 12.56 -7.77 2.37
N TRP A 124 11.40 -7.13 2.51
CA TRP A 124 11.27 -5.85 3.20
C TRP A 124 11.72 -5.92 4.66
N ALA A 125 11.42 -7.02 5.35
CA ALA A 125 11.79 -7.22 6.75
C ALA A 125 13.30 -7.52 6.93
N ILE A 126 13.90 -8.20 5.96
CA ILE A 126 15.32 -8.56 5.96
C ILE A 126 15.96 -8.14 4.63
N PRO A 127 16.22 -6.84 4.43
CA PRO A 127 16.69 -6.32 3.14
C PRO A 127 18.21 -6.51 2.97
N ASP A 128 18.67 -7.75 3.09
CA ASP A 128 20.06 -8.15 2.88
C ASP A 128 20.21 -8.88 1.54
N ASP A 129 20.94 -8.29 0.60
CA ASP A 129 21.06 -8.81 -0.76
C ASP A 129 21.66 -10.24 -0.80
N THR A 130 22.53 -10.60 0.15
CA THR A 130 23.12 -11.96 0.18
C THR A 130 22.07 -13.01 0.59
N GLN A 131 21.33 -12.74 1.67
CA GLN A 131 20.24 -13.62 2.12
C GLN A 131 19.11 -13.70 1.09
N ILE A 132 18.76 -12.57 0.47
CA ILE A 132 17.75 -12.51 -0.59
C ILE A 132 18.14 -13.45 -1.75
N GLN A 133 19.39 -13.41 -2.20
CA GLN A 133 19.85 -14.30 -3.27
C GLN A 133 19.79 -15.78 -2.86
N GLN A 134 20.08 -16.11 -1.60
CA GLN A 134 19.96 -17.48 -1.10
C GLN A 134 18.50 -17.96 -1.14
N VAL A 135 17.56 -17.14 -0.65
CA VAL A 135 16.12 -17.46 -0.67
C VAL A 135 15.62 -17.62 -2.11
N ILE A 136 16.05 -16.78 -3.04
CA ILE A 136 15.70 -16.92 -4.46
C ILE A 136 16.23 -18.23 -5.03
N MET A 137 17.48 -18.61 -4.73
CA MET A 137 18.04 -19.89 -5.21
C MET A 137 17.30 -21.09 -4.65
N GLU A 138 16.91 -21.07 -3.37
CA GLU A 138 16.12 -22.13 -2.73
C GLU A 138 14.73 -22.23 -3.36
N PHE A 139 14.05 -21.10 -3.55
CA PHE A 139 12.76 -21.05 -4.21
C PHE A 139 12.79 -21.61 -5.64
N GLU A 140 13.81 -21.26 -6.43
CA GLU A 140 14.01 -21.80 -7.78
C GLU A 140 14.27 -23.31 -7.78
N LYS A 141 14.99 -23.84 -6.78
CA LYS A 141 15.26 -25.28 -6.66
C LYS A 141 13.99 -26.10 -6.41
N ASP A 142 13.06 -25.55 -5.63
CA ASP A 142 11.81 -26.21 -5.27
C ASP A 142 10.69 -25.96 -6.30
N THR A 143 10.92 -25.05 -7.27
CA THR A 143 9.97 -24.76 -8.33
C THR A 143 9.97 -25.87 -9.41
N PRO A 144 8.80 -26.42 -9.79
CA PRO A 144 8.69 -27.34 -10.92
C PRO A 144 9.23 -26.76 -12.25
N SER A 145 9.94 -27.56 -13.03
CA SER A 145 10.62 -27.10 -14.26
C SER A 145 9.70 -26.50 -15.32
N ASP A 146 8.46 -26.98 -15.42
CA ASP A 146 7.44 -26.43 -16.32
C ASP A 146 6.98 -25.05 -15.86
N TRP A 147 6.86 -24.83 -14.55
CA TRP A 147 6.57 -23.52 -13.98
C TRP A 147 7.72 -22.54 -14.17
N ILE A 148 8.97 -22.98 -13.98
CA ILE A 148 10.17 -22.15 -14.25
C ILE A 148 10.15 -21.62 -15.68
N GLU A 149 9.86 -22.48 -16.67
CA GLU A 149 9.86 -22.07 -18.08
C GLU A 149 8.70 -21.11 -18.42
N LYS A 150 7.50 -21.37 -17.88
CA LYS A 150 6.36 -20.45 -18.03
C LYS A 150 6.65 -19.09 -17.40
N ARG A 151 7.13 -19.08 -16.15
CA ARG A 151 7.55 -17.88 -15.43
C ARG A 151 8.61 -17.10 -16.18
N ARG A 152 9.63 -17.78 -16.73
CA ARG A 152 10.70 -17.15 -17.53
C ARG A 152 10.13 -16.40 -18.73
N LYS A 153 9.20 -17.01 -19.48
CA LYS A 153 8.54 -16.36 -20.62
C LYS A 153 7.73 -15.13 -20.21
N VAL A 154 6.99 -15.21 -19.11
CA VAL A 154 6.23 -14.09 -18.55
C VAL A 154 7.19 -12.96 -18.13
N ALA A 155 8.24 -13.29 -17.39
CA ALA A 155 9.25 -12.32 -16.92
C ALA A 155 9.98 -11.62 -18.08
N GLU A 156 10.31 -12.34 -19.16
CA GLU A 156 10.92 -11.74 -20.36
C GLU A 156 9.99 -10.74 -21.05
N ARG A 157 8.71 -11.09 -21.21
CA ARG A 157 7.71 -10.17 -21.77
C ARG A 157 7.48 -8.95 -20.87
N PHE A 158 7.43 -9.16 -19.56
CA PHE A 158 7.34 -8.10 -18.57
C PHE A 158 8.51 -7.11 -18.69
N LYS A 159 9.75 -7.62 -18.68
CA LYS A 159 10.97 -6.81 -18.86
C LYS A 159 10.95 -6.03 -20.18
N GLY A 160 10.51 -6.66 -21.26
CA GLY A 160 10.38 -6.01 -22.57
C GLY A 160 9.32 -4.90 -22.60
N LYS A 161 8.16 -5.10 -21.94
CA LYS A 161 7.05 -4.13 -21.91
C LYS A 161 7.39 -2.88 -21.10
N PHE A 162 8.06 -3.06 -19.97
CA PHE A 162 8.33 -2.00 -19.00
C PHE A 162 9.77 -1.44 -19.05
N ILE A 163 10.65 -2.04 -19.85
CA ILE A 163 12.06 -1.65 -19.99
C ILE A 163 12.73 -1.57 -18.61
N THR A 164 12.57 -2.64 -17.83
CA THR A 164 13.08 -2.68 -16.45
C THR A 164 14.57 -3.00 -16.44
N LYS A 165 15.23 -2.63 -15.34
CA LYS A 165 16.61 -3.01 -15.04
C LYS A 165 16.65 -3.91 -13.81
N HIS A 166 17.61 -4.83 -13.81
CA HIS A 166 17.91 -5.61 -12.61
C HIS A 166 18.49 -4.69 -11.53
N VAL A 167 18.06 -4.88 -10.28
CA VAL A 167 18.49 -4.09 -9.12
C VAL A 167 18.89 -4.98 -7.95
N GLN A 168 19.71 -4.42 -7.05
CA GLN A 168 20.01 -5.02 -5.75
C GLN A 168 18.81 -4.76 -4.82
N ILE A 169 17.97 -5.79 -4.65
CA ILE A 169 16.67 -5.71 -3.99
C ILE A 169 16.79 -5.15 -2.57
N GLY A 170 17.67 -5.71 -1.75
CA GLY A 170 17.87 -5.30 -0.36
C GLY A 170 18.34 -3.85 -0.26
N THR A 171 19.27 -3.45 -1.13
CA THR A 171 19.74 -2.07 -1.23
C THR A 171 18.61 -1.10 -1.60
N CYS A 172 17.77 -1.44 -2.58
CA CYS A 172 16.62 -0.62 -2.98
C CYS A 172 15.58 -0.49 -1.86
N LEU A 173 15.21 -1.60 -1.21
CA LEU A 173 14.26 -1.60 -0.09
C LEU A 173 14.76 -0.75 1.09
N LYS A 174 16.04 -0.89 1.47
CA LYS A 174 16.67 -0.04 2.50
C LYS A 174 16.62 1.44 2.14
N GLN A 175 16.87 1.77 0.87
CA GLN A 175 16.85 3.14 0.41
C GLN A 175 15.43 3.73 0.46
N ALA A 176 14.42 2.98 0.01
CA ALA A 176 13.02 3.36 0.09
C ALA A 176 12.58 3.61 1.55
N GLN A 177 12.89 2.68 2.46
CA GLN A 177 12.61 2.84 3.90
C GLN A 177 13.28 4.10 4.48
N LYS A 178 14.54 4.35 4.14
CA LYS A 178 15.29 5.54 4.59
C LYS A 178 14.70 6.83 4.02
N ASN A 179 14.33 6.84 2.74
CA ASN A 179 13.70 7.99 2.09
C ASN A 179 12.36 8.30 2.76
N ARG A 180 11.54 7.29 3.02
CA ARG A 180 10.28 7.47 3.76
C ARG A 180 10.53 8.04 5.15
N ALA A 181 11.44 7.46 5.92
CA ALA A 181 11.78 7.92 7.28
C ALA A 181 12.24 9.39 7.32
N TYR A 182 12.87 9.88 6.25
CA TYR A 182 13.30 11.29 6.15
C TYR A 182 12.15 12.27 5.86
N LEU A 183 11.09 11.80 5.20
CA LEU A 183 9.93 12.60 4.78
C LEU A 183 8.83 12.66 5.84
N ILE A 184 8.67 11.60 6.64
CA ILE A 184 7.64 11.56 7.67
C ILE A 184 7.95 12.57 8.78
N THR A 185 6.89 13.22 9.26
CA THR A 185 6.95 14.20 10.35
C THR A 185 6.39 13.62 11.65
N THR A 186 5.44 12.68 11.54
CA THR A 186 4.94 11.89 12.66
C THR A 186 4.76 10.44 12.24
N SER A 187 5.03 9.50 13.14
CA SER A 187 4.80 8.07 12.90
C SER A 187 3.31 7.73 13.05
N THR A 188 2.88 6.62 12.46
CA THR A 188 1.54 6.03 12.58
C THR A 188 1.67 4.54 12.86
N LEU A 189 0.60 3.91 13.35
CA LEU A 189 0.55 2.50 13.75
C LEU A 189 0.71 1.55 12.57
N ASP A 190 0.25 1.95 11.38
CA ASP A 190 0.45 1.25 10.11
C ASP A 190 1.90 1.29 9.59
N GLY A 191 2.81 1.98 10.28
CA GLY A 191 4.23 2.09 9.93
C GLY A 191 4.56 3.05 8.77
N LEU A 192 3.56 3.67 8.14
CA LEU A 192 3.77 4.53 6.97
C LEU A 192 4.06 6.00 7.32
N GLY A 193 3.55 6.50 8.45
CA GLY A 193 3.71 7.88 8.92
C GLY A 193 3.01 8.93 8.05
N ILE A 194 2.96 10.17 8.54
CA ILE A 194 2.42 11.34 7.81
C ILE A 194 3.54 12.22 7.30
N VAL A 195 3.52 12.54 6.02
CA VAL A 195 4.46 13.49 5.39
C VAL A 195 4.03 14.93 5.70
N GLY A 196 4.97 15.74 6.18
CA GLY A 196 4.74 17.14 6.53
C GLY A 196 5.91 18.03 6.13
N SER A 197 5.72 19.34 6.27
CA SER A 197 6.79 20.31 6.09
C SER A 197 7.62 20.41 7.37
N LYS A 198 8.95 20.33 7.29
CA LYS A 198 9.88 20.34 8.44
C LYS A 198 9.82 21.62 9.30
N GLU A 199 9.13 22.64 8.82
CA GLU A 199 8.92 23.92 9.51
C GLU A 199 7.93 23.83 10.68
N TYR A 200 7.15 22.75 10.78
CA TYR A 200 6.29 22.49 11.93
C TYR A 200 7.03 21.66 12.99
N THR A 201 7.95 22.30 13.71
CA THR A 201 8.57 21.79 14.94
C THR A 201 7.67 22.01 16.17
N THR A 202 6.35 21.99 16.00
CA THR A 202 5.43 21.94 17.12
C THR A 202 5.42 20.53 17.68
N THR A 203 5.48 20.41 19.01
CA THR A 203 5.34 19.14 19.73
C THR A 203 4.04 18.44 19.31
N TYR A 204 4.17 17.40 18.48
CA TYR A 204 3.05 16.54 18.09
C TYR A 204 2.58 15.78 19.32
N THR A 205 1.33 15.97 19.69
CA THR A 205 0.72 15.21 20.77
C THR A 205 -0.21 14.20 20.14
N LYS A 206 0.23 12.94 20.04
CA LYS A 206 -0.67 11.85 19.65
C LYS A 206 -1.78 11.76 20.70
N TYR A 207 -3.03 11.67 20.25
CA TYR A 207 -4.11 11.32 21.16
C TYR A 207 -3.86 9.90 21.68
N PRO A 208 -3.81 9.69 23.01
CA PRO A 208 -3.65 8.36 23.57
C PRO A 208 -5.01 7.64 23.50
N PHE A 209 -5.42 7.23 22.30
CA PHE A 209 -6.61 6.42 22.16
C PHE A 209 -6.29 5.01 22.66
N ASP A 210 -6.85 4.63 23.80
CA ASP A 210 -6.71 3.28 24.32
C ASP A 210 -7.74 2.36 23.65
N PHE A 211 -7.38 1.81 22.49
CA PHE A 211 -8.23 0.87 21.77
C PHE A 211 -8.54 -0.39 22.60
N ASN A 212 -7.64 -0.80 23.50
CA ASN A 212 -7.89 -1.96 24.37
C ASN A 212 -9.06 -1.70 25.34
N LYS A 213 -9.29 -0.44 25.74
CA LYS A 213 -10.45 -0.05 26.55
C LYS A 213 -11.78 -0.28 25.83
N TYR A 214 -11.79 -0.14 24.50
CA TYR A 214 -12.98 -0.19 23.64
C TYR A 214 -13.10 -1.50 22.84
N PHE A 215 -12.20 -2.46 23.05
CA PHE A 215 -12.33 -3.79 22.47
C PHE A 215 -13.68 -4.41 22.89
N ASN A 216 -14.56 -4.68 21.91
CA ASN A 216 -15.94 -5.13 22.10
C ASN A 216 -16.85 -4.20 22.92
N LYS A 217 -16.57 -2.89 22.97
CA LYS A 217 -17.45 -1.89 23.61
C LYS A 217 -17.63 -0.69 22.69
N SER A 218 -18.84 -0.14 22.67
CA SER A 218 -19.09 1.15 22.02
C SER A 218 -18.29 2.25 22.73
N VAL A 219 -17.87 3.25 21.97
CA VAL A 219 -17.24 4.45 22.53
C VAL A 219 -18.32 5.23 23.27
N ASP A 220 -18.07 5.57 24.54
CA ASP A 220 -19.04 6.33 25.34
C ASP A 220 -19.02 7.82 24.97
N ASP A 221 -20.10 8.54 25.33
CA ASP A 221 -20.25 9.97 25.01
C ASP A 221 -19.10 10.83 25.57
N HIS A 222 -18.47 10.41 26.66
CA HIS A 222 -17.37 11.13 27.28
C HIS A 222 -16.08 11.01 26.46
N GLU A 223 -15.76 9.81 25.99
CA GLU A 223 -14.64 9.58 25.08
C GLU A 223 -14.87 10.27 23.75
N LEU A 224 -16.08 10.17 23.18
CA LEU A 224 -16.41 10.84 21.93
C LEU A 224 -16.28 12.37 22.06
N ALA A 225 -16.67 12.94 23.20
CA ALA A 225 -16.45 14.36 23.50
C ALA A 225 -14.95 14.71 23.62
N SER A 226 -14.15 13.85 24.26
CA SER A 226 -12.71 14.03 24.43
C SER A 226 -11.96 13.97 23.09
N LEU A 227 -12.32 13.02 22.22
CA LEU A 227 -11.85 12.91 20.85
C LEU A 227 -12.17 14.17 20.05
N ASN A 228 -13.42 14.64 20.11
CA ASN A 228 -13.84 15.86 19.43
C ASN A 228 -13.08 17.10 19.94
N GLU A 229 -12.83 17.21 21.24
CA GLU A 229 -12.05 18.30 21.80
C GLU A 229 -10.59 18.29 21.32
N TYR A 230 -9.97 17.10 21.30
CA TYR A 230 -8.65 16.91 20.71
C TYR A 230 -8.63 17.35 19.25
N LEU A 231 -9.50 16.79 18.41
CA LEU A 231 -9.53 17.05 16.97
C LEU A 231 -9.80 18.54 16.65
N LYS A 232 -10.55 19.25 17.48
CA LYS A 232 -10.75 20.71 17.32
C LYS A 232 -9.47 21.52 17.54
N LYS A 233 -8.58 21.05 18.43
CA LYS A 233 -7.30 21.70 18.76
C LYS A 233 -6.15 21.22 17.87
N SER A 234 -6.29 20.04 17.27
CA SER A 234 -5.26 19.40 16.44
C SER A 234 -5.02 20.13 15.13
N ASN A 235 -3.74 20.16 14.71
CA ASN A 235 -3.36 20.59 13.38
C ASN A 235 -3.65 19.50 12.32
N ARG A 236 -3.45 19.82 11.04
CA ARG A 236 -3.73 18.87 9.93
C ARG A 236 -2.94 17.56 10.06
N ILE A 237 -1.65 17.61 10.42
CA ILE A 237 -0.80 16.42 10.52
C ILE A 237 -1.29 15.49 11.63
N GLU A 238 -1.68 16.05 12.77
CA GLU A 238 -2.24 15.30 13.91
C GLU A 238 -3.58 14.63 13.55
N LYS A 239 -4.43 15.32 12.79
CA LYS A 239 -5.69 14.77 12.28
C LYS A 239 -5.48 13.62 11.29
N LEU A 240 -4.54 13.75 10.37
CA LEU A 240 -4.21 12.69 9.41
C LEU A 240 -3.59 11.47 10.11
N ALA A 241 -2.73 11.69 11.11
CA ALA A 241 -2.16 10.62 11.90
C ALA A 241 -3.25 9.88 12.68
N PHE A 242 -4.19 10.62 13.28
CA PHE A 242 -5.36 10.05 13.94
C PHE A 242 -6.21 9.19 12.99
N ILE A 243 -6.51 9.69 11.78
CA ILE A 243 -7.27 8.93 10.76
C ILE A 243 -6.58 7.59 10.46
N ARG A 244 -5.27 7.60 10.20
CA ARG A 244 -4.53 6.35 9.92
C ARG A 244 -4.53 5.39 11.09
N ASP A 245 -4.18 5.88 12.28
CA ASP A 245 -4.06 5.05 13.48
C ASP A 245 -5.41 4.40 13.85
N VAL A 246 -6.50 5.16 13.77
CA VAL A 246 -7.85 4.65 14.08
C VAL A 246 -8.33 3.66 13.03
N ILE A 247 -8.16 3.96 11.74
CA ILE A 247 -8.55 3.03 10.68
C ILE A 247 -7.76 1.73 10.79
N TYR A 248 -6.44 1.82 10.98
CA TYR A 248 -5.59 0.66 11.16
C TYR A 248 -6.12 -0.24 12.27
N VAL A 249 -6.39 0.33 13.45
CA VAL A 249 -6.84 -0.47 14.60
C VAL A 249 -8.25 -1.03 14.41
N ILE A 250 -9.21 -0.24 13.92
CA ILE A 250 -10.57 -0.73 13.64
C ILE A 250 -10.55 -1.93 12.71
N ARG A 251 -9.67 -1.90 11.71
CA ARG A 251 -9.61 -2.89 10.63
C ARG A 251 -8.75 -4.10 11.01
N THR A 252 -7.75 -3.96 11.89
CA THR A 252 -7.01 -5.11 12.45
C THR A 252 -7.76 -5.84 13.55
N ASP A 253 -8.52 -5.11 14.37
CA ASP A 253 -9.19 -5.69 15.55
C ASP A 253 -10.63 -6.15 15.24
N PHE A 254 -11.10 -5.95 14.00
CA PHE A 254 -12.43 -6.31 13.50
C PHE A 254 -13.59 -5.71 14.32
N VAL A 255 -13.38 -4.54 14.95
CA VAL A 255 -14.42 -3.86 15.74
C VAL A 255 -14.96 -2.68 14.94
N PHE A 256 -16.12 -2.86 14.28
CA PHE A 256 -16.85 -1.75 13.70
C PHE A 256 -17.55 -0.94 14.81
N GLU A 257 -17.28 0.37 14.86
CA GLU A 257 -17.94 1.30 15.78
C GLU A 257 -18.46 2.50 14.98
N GLU A 258 -19.78 2.64 14.93
CA GLU A 258 -20.47 3.58 14.05
C GLU A 258 -20.16 5.05 14.38
N ASN A 259 -19.99 5.40 15.67
CA ASN A 259 -19.67 6.77 16.06
C ASN A 259 -18.26 7.17 15.62
N ILE A 260 -17.30 6.26 15.73
CA ILE A 260 -15.93 6.48 15.26
C ILE A 260 -15.88 6.51 13.74
N PHE A 261 -16.63 5.64 13.05
CA PHE A 261 -16.75 5.68 11.60
C PHE A 261 -17.27 7.05 11.13
N ASN A 262 -18.38 7.53 11.69
CA ASN A 262 -18.95 8.84 11.36
C ASN A 262 -18.00 9.99 11.71
N LEU A 263 -17.32 9.92 12.86
CA LEU A 263 -16.30 10.90 13.25
C LEU A 263 -15.15 10.98 12.23
N ILE A 264 -14.69 9.83 11.71
CA ILE A 264 -13.65 9.79 10.68
C ILE A 264 -14.15 10.45 9.39
N ILE A 265 -15.37 10.13 8.96
CA ILE A 265 -15.96 10.72 7.75
C ILE A 265 -16.05 12.25 7.88
N ASP A 266 -16.64 12.76 8.97
CA ASP A 266 -16.75 14.20 9.24
C ASP A 266 -15.37 14.88 9.25
N LEU A 267 -14.39 14.23 9.85
CA LEU A 267 -13.01 14.72 9.91
C LEU A 267 -12.38 14.77 8.51
N MET A 268 -12.53 13.71 7.71
CA MET A 268 -12.02 13.64 6.34
C MET A 268 -12.69 14.69 5.43
N GLU A 269 -14.00 14.92 5.61
CA GLU A 269 -14.74 15.96 4.90
C GLU A 269 -14.20 17.35 5.24
N SER A 270 -13.95 17.62 6.53
CA SER A 270 -13.35 18.89 6.98
C SER A 270 -11.95 19.14 6.41
N LEU A 271 -11.27 18.08 5.93
CA LEU A 271 -9.95 18.11 5.32
C LEU A 271 -9.97 18.08 3.79
N ASN A 272 -11.18 18.05 3.18
CA ASN A 272 -11.44 17.91 1.74
C ASN A 272 -10.86 16.62 1.12
N LEU A 273 -10.94 15.50 1.83
CA LEU A 273 -10.40 14.19 1.42
C LEU A 273 -11.45 13.32 0.70
N HIS A 274 -12.07 13.85 -0.36
CA HIS A 274 -13.23 13.22 -1.00
C HIS A 274 -12.92 11.85 -1.62
N ASP A 275 -11.75 11.70 -2.26
CA ASP A 275 -11.35 10.44 -2.87
C ASP A 275 -11.07 9.36 -1.80
N GLU A 276 -10.46 9.75 -0.68
CA GLU A 276 -10.19 8.85 0.44
C GLU A 276 -11.49 8.44 1.16
N ILE A 277 -12.45 9.34 1.31
CA ILE A 277 -13.79 9.01 1.85
C ILE A 277 -14.44 7.95 0.97
N HIS A 278 -14.43 8.16 -0.35
CA HIS A 278 -15.03 7.22 -1.30
C HIS A 278 -14.38 5.83 -1.25
N ARG A 279 -13.11 5.72 -0.86
CA ARG A 279 -12.43 4.43 -0.63
C ARG A 279 -12.75 3.85 0.75
N PHE A 280 -12.75 4.68 1.78
CA PHE A 280 -12.96 4.25 3.16
C PHE A 280 -14.40 3.78 3.43
N SER A 281 -15.40 4.39 2.79
CA SER A 281 -16.82 4.09 2.97
C SER A 281 -17.33 2.87 2.18
N ARG A 282 -16.43 2.11 1.56
CA ARG A 282 -16.76 0.88 0.84
C ARG A 282 -16.88 -0.33 1.77
#